data_AF-F4BVC6-F1
#
_entry.id   AF-F4BVC6-F1
#
_cell.length_a   1.000
_cell.length_b   1.000
_cell.length_c   1.000
_cell.angle_alpha   90.00
_cell.angle_beta   90.00
_cell.angle_gamma   90.00
#
_symmetry.space_group_name_H-M   'P 1'
#
loop_
_entity.id
_entity.type
_entity.pdbx_description
1 polymer ?
#
loop_
_entity_poly.entity_id
_entity_poly.type
_entity_poly.pdbx_seq_one_letter_code
_entity_poly.pdbx_strand_id
1 'polypeptide(L)'
;MAYTYLLIGDIDTGFSYIYNAIEEDIRLNSVCPQLNYPRSAPVYLTASLSSVKRNVMYSFVERIRLDLETNLSDYRDCFGRILTLSEFDNKFLQNELLDIIKYYFVFTYWTVFEYQRKVDAAMMQNDFSKLKNANWMFALCLVIDKLLNSKYGTDNIGKGIIALSTDKGYMRQSDLENLRSQNNLKKDPDDAIPRLLQMNLNYNGSPIKKEIQYLLVAWNIRNFAGHNIKIQNVFGDKFKELFKVLLYCIFIIVEEY
;
A
#
# COMPACT_ATOMS: atom_id res chain seq x y z
N MET A 1 -4.36 -26.74 -1.06
CA MET A 1 -5.65 -26.03 -1.27
C MET A 1 -5.46 -24.60 -1.73
N ALA A 2 -4.67 -23.76 -1.03
CA ALA A 2 -4.41 -22.37 -1.44
C ALA A 2 -4.03 -22.21 -2.93
N TYR A 3 -3.07 -23.00 -3.42
CA TYR A 3 -2.63 -22.97 -4.82
C TYR A 3 -3.78 -23.14 -5.83
N THR A 4 -4.72 -24.05 -5.55
CA THR A 4 -5.89 -24.30 -6.39
C THR A 4 -6.83 -23.09 -6.45
N TYR A 5 -7.08 -22.44 -5.30
CA TYR A 5 -7.91 -21.23 -5.25
C TYR A 5 -7.27 -20.06 -5.99
N LEU A 6 -5.95 -19.86 -5.82
CA LEU A 6 -5.21 -18.85 -6.57
C LEU A 6 -5.23 -19.11 -8.08
N LEU A 7 -5.16 -20.37 -8.52
CA LEU A 7 -5.25 -20.75 -9.93
C LEU A 7 -6.61 -20.38 -10.56
N ILE A 8 -7.70 -20.59 -9.84
CA ILE A 8 -9.05 -20.22 -10.32
C ILE A 8 -9.38 -18.75 -10.07
N GLY A 9 -8.47 -17.99 -9.47
CA GLY A 9 -8.60 -16.55 -9.23
C GLY A 9 -9.39 -16.16 -7.98
N ASP A 10 -9.66 -17.11 -7.09
CA ASP A 10 -10.26 -16.86 -5.77
C ASP A 10 -9.15 -16.49 -4.77
N ILE A 11 -8.81 -15.19 -4.78
CA ILE A 11 -7.71 -14.63 -3.98
C ILE A 11 -8.06 -14.64 -2.50
N ASP A 12 -9.28 -14.28 -2.13
CA ASP A 12 -9.76 -14.23 -0.73
C ASP A 12 -9.66 -15.61 -0.06
N THR A 13 -10.20 -16.65 -0.70
CA THR A 13 -10.11 -18.01 -0.15
C THR A 13 -8.67 -18.53 -0.19
N GLY A 14 -7.94 -18.25 -1.27
CA GLY A 14 -6.52 -18.61 -1.39
C GLY A 14 -5.67 -18.07 -0.25
N PHE A 15 -5.80 -16.78 0.06
CA PHE A 15 -5.08 -16.14 1.16
C PHE A 15 -5.57 -16.61 2.53
N SER A 16 -6.85 -16.89 2.70
CA SER A 16 -7.37 -17.48 3.95
C SER A 16 -6.67 -18.81 4.28
N TYR A 17 -6.48 -19.69 3.30
CA TYR A 17 -5.70 -20.92 3.49
C TYR A 17 -4.20 -20.66 3.73
N ILE A 18 -3.62 -19.67 3.06
CA ILE A 18 -2.22 -19.29 3.28
C ILE A 18 -2.02 -18.84 4.73
N TYR A 19 -2.89 -17.96 5.25
CA TYR A 19 -2.75 -17.46 6.61
C TYR A 19 -2.99 -18.52 7.67
N ASN A 20 -4.00 -19.38 7.49
CA ASN A 20 -4.21 -20.51 8.39
C ASN A 20 -2.97 -21.43 8.45
N ALA A 21 -2.35 -21.71 7.30
CA ALA A 21 -1.13 -22.51 7.24
C ALA A 21 0.07 -21.80 7.90
N ILE A 22 0.22 -20.49 7.73
CA ILE A 22 1.26 -19.70 8.42
C ILE A 22 1.07 -19.76 9.94
N GLU A 23 -0.15 -19.64 10.44
CA GLU A 23 -0.41 -19.76 11.88
C GLU A 23 -0.07 -21.15 12.42
N GLU A 24 -0.41 -22.20 11.67
CA GLU A 24 -0.05 -23.57 12.01
C GLU A 24 1.48 -23.77 12.02
N ASP A 25 2.17 -23.24 11.00
CA ASP A 25 3.63 -23.29 10.89
C ASP A 25 4.33 -22.55 12.04
N ILE A 26 3.79 -21.41 12.49
CA ILE A 26 4.29 -20.69 13.68
C ILE A 26 4.15 -21.56 14.93
N ARG A 27 3.00 -22.20 15.12
CA ARG A 27 2.76 -23.11 16.26
C ARG A 27 3.69 -24.32 16.18
N LEU A 28 3.85 -24.92 15.01
CA LEU A 28 4.73 -26.06 14.79
C LEU A 28 6.20 -25.72 15.08
N ASN A 29 6.66 -24.54 14.67
CA ASN A 29 8.05 -24.11 14.90
C ASN A 29 8.37 -23.97 16.40
N SER A 30 7.39 -23.68 17.25
CA SER A 30 7.58 -23.68 18.71
C SER A 30 7.89 -25.08 19.27
N VAL A 31 7.45 -26.13 18.58
CA VAL A 31 7.66 -27.54 18.96
C VAL A 31 8.86 -28.15 18.20
N CYS A 32 9.12 -27.71 16.98
CA CYS A 32 10.18 -28.21 16.11
C CYS A 32 10.97 -27.06 15.44
N PRO A 33 11.82 -26.32 16.19
CA PRO A 33 12.54 -25.15 15.68
C PRO A 33 13.50 -25.46 14.51
N GLN A 34 13.97 -26.71 14.40
CA GLN A 34 14.88 -27.17 13.36
C GLN A 34 14.30 -27.08 11.94
N LEU A 35 12.98 -26.95 11.81
CA LEU A 35 12.30 -26.80 10.52
C LEU A 35 12.37 -25.35 9.98
N ASN A 36 12.69 -24.39 10.84
CA ASN A 36 12.74 -22.96 10.52
C ASN A 36 11.43 -22.46 9.87
N TYR A 37 10.30 -22.86 10.47
CA TYR A 37 8.97 -22.46 10.04
C TYR A 37 8.53 -21.18 10.78
N PRO A 38 7.69 -20.32 10.16
CA PRO A 38 7.14 -20.45 8.81
C PRO A 38 8.13 -20.04 7.71
N ARG A 39 9.34 -19.56 8.04
CA ARG A 39 10.24 -18.83 7.10
C ARG A 39 10.65 -19.62 5.85
N SER A 40 10.83 -20.92 5.99
CA SER A 40 11.18 -21.78 4.85
C SER A 40 9.96 -22.35 4.11
N ALA A 41 8.74 -22.19 4.65
CA ALA A 41 7.52 -22.78 4.13
C ALA A 41 7.00 -22.05 2.88
N PRO A 42 6.47 -22.77 1.86
CA PRO A 42 5.98 -22.14 0.63
C PRO A 42 4.88 -21.10 0.83
N VAL A 43 4.01 -21.30 1.83
CA VAL A 43 2.91 -20.36 2.14
C VAL A 43 3.44 -19.01 2.65
N TYR A 44 4.46 -19.03 3.51
CA TYR A 44 5.14 -17.81 3.96
C TYR A 44 5.85 -17.12 2.81
N LEU A 45 6.62 -17.86 2.01
CA LEU A 45 7.32 -17.33 0.84
C LEU A 45 6.36 -16.69 -0.17
N THR A 46 5.11 -17.15 -0.22
CA THR A 46 4.07 -16.57 -1.09
C THR A 46 3.46 -15.32 -0.47
N ALA A 47 3.10 -15.37 0.81
CA ALA A 47 2.56 -14.23 1.55
C ALA A 47 3.56 -13.08 1.72
N SER A 48 4.87 -13.35 1.57
CA SER A 48 5.94 -12.36 1.60
C SER A 48 6.45 -11.97 0.22
N LEU A 49 5.83 -12.46 -0.87
CA LEU A 49 6.31 -12.30 -2.24
C LEU A 49 7.81 -12.60 -2.39
N SER A 50 8.32 -13.65 -1.76
CA SER A 50 9.75 -13.98 -1.77
C SER A 50 10.28 -14.35 -3.16
N SER A 51 11.50 -13.91 -3.47
CA SER A 51 12.21 -14.25 -4.72
C SER A 51 12.74 -15.70 -4.78
N VAL A 52 12.52 -16.49 -3.74
CA VAL A 52 13.01 -17.86 -3.61
C VAL A 52 12.31 -18.82 -4.59
N LYS A 53 13.05 -19.27 -5.62
CA LYS A 53 12.56 -20.12 -6.72
C LYS A 53 12.04 -21.50 -6.30
N ARG A 54 12.45 -22.02 -5.14
CA ARG A 54 11.95 -23.31 -4.61
C ARG A 54 10.51 -23.23 -4.08
N ASN A 55 9.89 -22.05 -4.06
CA ASN A 55 8.49 -21.91 -3.71
C ASN A 55 7.60 -22.56 -4.78
N VAL A 56 6.74 -23.50 -4.40
CA VAL A 56 5.79 -24.15 -5.33
C VAL A 56 4.84 -23.16 -6.01
N MET A 57 4.58 -22.01 -5.39
CA MET A 57 3.73 -20.95 -5.94
C MET A 57 4.55 -19.83 -6.63
N TYR A 58 5.82 -20.07 -6.93
CA TYR A 58 6.74 -19.04 -7.43
C TYR A 58 6.25 -18.37 -8.72
N SER A 59 5.61 -19.10 -9.64
CA SER A 59 5.09 -18.52 -10.90
C SER A 59 4.03 -17.44 -10.69
N PHE A 60 3.30 -17.48 -9.57
CA PHE A 60 2.42 -16.39 -9.18
C PHE A 60 3.21 -15.24 -8.59
N VAL A 61 4.10 -15.54 -7.64
CA VAL A 61 4.94 -14.54 -6.96
C VAL A 61 5.77 -13.74 -7.96
N GLU A 62 6.39 -14.40 -8.94
CA GLU A 62 7.20 -13.77 -9.98
C GLU A 62 6.39 -12.74 -10.77
N ARG A 63 5.16 -13.07 -11.18
CA ARG A 63 4.29 -12.14 -11.92
C ARG A 63 3.94 -10.89 -11.10
N ILE A 64 3.61 -11.08 -9.83
CA ILE A 64 3.30 -9.96 -8.92
C ILE A 64 4.54 -9.11 -8.66
N ARG A 65 5.72 -9.73 -8.50
CA ARG A 65 7.00 -9.03 -8.32
C ARG A 65 7.41 -8.23 -9.55
N LEU A 66 7.14 -8.71 -10.76
CA LEU A 66 7.42 -7.97 -11.99
C LEU A 66 6.54 -6.70 -12.10
N ASP A 67 5.27 -6.79 -11.72
CA ASP A 67 4.40 -5.62 -11.62
C ASP A 67 4.90 -4.64 -10.55
N LEU A 68 5.35 -5.16 -9.41
CA LEU A 68 5.90 -4.35 -8.32
C LEU A 68 7.19 -3.62 -8.74
N GLU A 69 8.10 -4.30 -9.45
CA GLU A 69 9.32 -3.67 -10.01
C GLU A 69 8.96 -2.57 -11.01
N THR A 70 7.92 -2.78 -11.83
CA THR A 70 7.45 -1.76 -12.77
C THR A 70 6.97 -0.51 -12.01
N ASN A 71 6.17 -0.69 -10.96
CA ASN A 71 5.72 0.42 -10.12
C ASN A 71 6.89 1.10 -9.36
N LEU A 72 7.89 0.34 -8.90
CA LEU A 72 9.10 0.89 -8.28
C LEU A 72 9.93 1.68 -9.29
N SER A 73 10.01 1.24 -10.55
CA SER A 73 10.68 2.00 -11.61
C SER A 73 9.99 3.34 -11.84
N ASP A 74 8.66 3.33 -11.99
CA ASP A 74 7.90 4.57 -12.15
C ASP A 74 8.07 5.51 -10.94
N TYR A 75 8.15 4.95 -9.72
CA TYR A 75 8.42 5.72 -8.50
C TYR A 75 9.79 6.41 -8.54
N ARG A 76 10.84 5.66 -8.89
CA ARG A 76 12.20 6.20 -9.00
C ARG A 76 12.24 7.34 -10.01
N ASP A 77 11.59 7.18 -11.15
CA ASP A 77 11.51 8.21 -12.20
C ASP A 77 10.71 9.44 -11.73
N CYS A 78 9.60 9.24 -11.02
CA CYS A 78 8.73 10.32 -10.56
C CYS A 78 9.41 11.23 -9.50
N PHE A 79 10.22 10.62 -8.63
CA PHE A 79 10.81 11.28 -7.46
C PHE A 79 12.32 11.46 -7.50
N GLY A 80 13.02 10.94 -8.53
CA GLY A 80 14.48 10.94 -8.60
C GLY A 80 15.11 10.10 -7.48
N ARG A 81 14.49 8.96 -7.15
CA ARG A 81 14.86 8.08 -6.03
C ARG A 81 15.60 6.83 -6.53
N ILE A 82 16.17 6.06 -5.60
CA ILE A 82 17.01 4.90 -5.94
C ILE A 82 16.51 3.58 -5.37
N LEU A 83 15.40 3.57 -4.60
CA LEU A 83 14.82 2.35 -4.03
C LEU A 83 14.66 1.22 -5.06
N THR A 84 15.48 0.19 -4.90
CA THR A 84 15.43 -1.05 -5.69
C THR A 84 14.46 -2.06 -5.06
N LEU A 85 13.99 -3.05 -5.83
CA LEU A 85 13.19 -4.14 -5.26
C LEU A 85 13.96 -4.97 -4.22
N SER A 86 15.30 -5.06 -4.32
CA SER A 86 16.10 -5.73 -3.30
C SER A 86 16.11 -4.96 -1.97
N GLU A 87 16.17 -3.63 -2.02
CA GLU A 87 16.06 -2.80 -0.82
C GLU A 87 14.65 -2.83 -0.25
N PHE A 88 13.63 -2.79 -1.12
CA PHE A 88 12.24 -2.97 -0.71
C PHE A 88 12.00 -4.34 -0.07
N ASP A 89 12.62 -5.39 -0.60
CA ASP A 89 12.62 -6.72 0.02
C ASP A 89 13.21 -6.66 1.43
N ASN A 90 14.42 -6.15 1.57
CA ASN A 90 15.12 -6.14 2.86
C ASN A 90 14.40 -5.28 3.91
N LYS A 91 13.91 -4.11 3.52
CA LYS A 91 13.27 -3.15 4.43
C LYS A 91 11.83 -3.53 4.77
N PHE A 92 11.13 -4.22 3.86
CA PHE A 92 9.70 -4.51 4.02
C PHE A 92 9.31 -5.97 3.76
N LEU A 93 9.44 -6.50 2.53
CA LEU A 93 8.88 -7.81 2.19
C LEU A 93 9.54 -9.00 2.92
N GLN A 94 10.78 -8.85 3.37
CA GLN A 94 11.48 -9.87 4.15
C GLN A 94 11.70 -9.45 5.61
N ASN A 95 11.17 -8.29 6.00
CA ASN A 95 11.23 -7.80 7.38
C ASN A 95 10.18 -8.51 8.24
N GLU A 96 10.64 -9.22 9.26
CA GLU A 96 9.81 -10.03 10.16
C GLU A 96 9.00 -9.19 11.14
N LEU A 97 9.53 -8.02 11.55
CA LEU A 97 8.83 -7.10 12.45
C LEU A 97 7.57 -6.50 11.80
N LEU A 98 7.48 -6.60 10.47
CA LEU A 98 6.39 -6.06 9.67
C LEU A 98 5.48 -7.16 9.13
N ASP A 99 5.55 -8.41 9.61
CA ASP A 99 4.82 -9.56 9.05
C ASP A 99 3.33 -9.28 8.83
N ILE A 100 2.62 -8.77 9.84
CA ILE A 100 1.18 -8.47 9.73
C ILE A 100 0.90 -7.40 8.66
N ILE A 101 1.71 -6.33 8.63
CA ILE A 101 1.55 -5.22 7.68
C ILE A 101 1.85 -5.70 6.26
N LYS A 102 2.93 -6.46 6.10
CA LYS A 102 3.37 -7.07 4.85
C LYS A 102 2.32 -8.02 4.28
N TYR A 103 1.80 -8.92 5.10
CA TYR A 103 0.75 -9.85 4.69
C TYR A 103 -0.47 -9.10 4.16
N TYR A 104 -0.95 -8.12 4.91
CA TYR A 104 -2.09 -7.31 4.50
C TYR A 104 -1.81 -6.53 3.20
N PHE A 105 -0.60 -6.00 3.04
CA PHE A 105 -0.15 -5.39 1.80
C PHE A 105 -0.18 -6.38 0.63
N VAL A 106 0.46 -7.55 0.77
CA VAL A 106 0.57 -8.54 -0.32
C VAL A 106 -0.81 -9.01 -0.77
N PHE A 107 -1.69 -9.31 0.19
CA PHE A 107 -3.08 -9.67 -0.09
C PHE A 107 -3.82 -8.55 -0.85
N THR A 108 -3.74 -7.31 -0.36
CA THR A 108 -4.45 -6.17 -0.96
C THR A 108 -3.90 -5.86 -2.36
N TYR A 109 -2.58 -5.82 -2.51
CA TYR A 109 -1.90 -5.54 -3.76
C TYR A 109 -2.22 -6.59 -4.81
N TRP A 110 -2.13 -7.87 -4.46
CA TRP A 110 -2.46 -8.97 -5.35
C TRP A 110 -3.94 -8.93 -5.77
N THR A 111 -4.85 -8.67 -4.83
CA THR A 111 -6.28 -8.53 -5.14
C THR A 111 -6.53 -7.44 -6.18
N VAL A 112 -5.90 -6.26 -6.02
CA VAL A 112 -6.05 -5.16 -6.99
C VAL A 112 -5.39 -5.50 -8.33
N PHE A 113 -4.21 -6.11 -8.32
CA PHE A 113 -3.52 -6.58 -9.53
C PHE A 113 -4.41 -7.53 -10.36
N GLU A 114 -4.98 -8.55 -9.73
CA GLU A 114 -5.84 -9.51 -10.41
C GLU A 114 -7.13 -8.87 -10.91
N TYR A 115 -7.70 -7.93 -10.15
CA TYR A 115 -8.86 -7.18 -10.58
C TYR A 115 -8.57 -6.34 -11.83
N GLN A 116 -7.46 -5.59 -11.84
CA GLN A 116 -7.05 -4.74 -12.97
C GLN A 116 -6.78 -5.55 -14.24
N ARG A 117 -6.38 -6.82 -14.12
CA ARG A 117 -6.20 -7.73 -15.25
C ARG A 117 -7.50 -8.23 -15.85
N LYS A 118 -8.56 -8.33 -15.05
CA LYS A 118 -9.84 -8.97 -15.44
C LYS A 118 -10.93 -7.97 -15.77
N VAL A 119 -10.80 -6.73 -15.32
CA VAL A 119 -11.86 -5.73 -15.38
C VAL A 119 -11.40 -4.50 -16.13
N ASP A 120 -12.13 -4.15 -17.19
CA ASP A 120 -11.89 -2.96 -17.98
C ASP A 120 -12.28 -1.68 -17.22
N ALA A 121 -11.63 -0.57 -17.57
CA ALA A 121 -11.86 0.73 -16.94
C ALA A 121 -13.34 1.18 -17.01
N ALA A 122 -14.05 0.83 -18.09
CA ALA A 122 -15.47 1.14 -18.24
C ALA A 122 -16.34 0.44 -17.19
N MET A 123 -15.96 -0.77 -16.77
CA MET A 123 -16.68 -1.53 -15.75
C MET A 123 -16.43 -0.99 -14.33
N MET A 124 -15.44 -0.12 -14.14
CA MET A 124 -15.14 0.51 -12.84
C MET A 124 -16.01 1.74 -12.54
N GLN A 125 -16.88 2.14 -13.47
CA GLN A 125 -17.63 3.41 -13.40
C GLN A 125 -18.98 3.33 -12.69
N ASN A 126 -19.50 2.13 -12.43
CA ASN A 126 -20.72 1.98 -11.65
C ASN A 126 -20.47 2.23 -10.15
N ASP A 127 -21.53 2.59 -9.44
CA ASP A 127 -21.47 2.96 -8.02
C ASP A 127 -20.93 1.85 -7.12
N PHE A 128 -21.28 0.58 -7.41
CA PHE A 128 -20.73 -0.56 -6.68
C PHE A 128 -19.21 -0.66 -6.84
N SER A 129 -18.71 -0.48 -8.06
CA SER A 129 -17.29 -0.53 -8.36
C SER A 129 -16.54 0.65 -7.73
N LYS A 130 -17.13 1.84 -7.71
CA LYS A 130 -16.57 3.00 -7.00
C LYS A 130 -16.43 2.74 -5.50
N LEU A 131 -17.44 2.15 -4.85
CA LEU A 131 -17.35 1.74 -3.43
C LEU A 131 -16.30 0.66 -3.20
N LYS A 132 -16.24 -0.35 -4.07
CA LYS A 132 -15.25 -1.42 -4.01
C LYS A 132 -13.82 -0.87 -4.16
N ASN A 133 -13.62 0.04 -5.12
CA ASN A 133 -12.35 0.71 -5.35
C ASN A 133 -11.95 1.55 -4.13
N ALA A 134 -12.88 2.31 -3.55
CA ALA A 134 -12.65 3.06 -2.32
C ALA A 134 -12.19 2.15 -1.17
N ASN A 135 -12.79 0.96 -1.03
CA ASN A 135 -12.40 -0.02 -0.01
C ASN A 135 -10.96 -0.53 -0.19
N TRP A 136 -10.52 -0.80 -1.42
CA TRP A 136 -9.13 -1.19 -1.67
C TRP A 136 -8.14 -0.04 -1.44
N MET A 137 -8.50 1.18 -1.84
CA MET A 137 -7.66 2.35 -1.55
C MET A 137 -7.55 2.57 -0.03
N PHE A 138 -8.64 2.37 0.71
CA PHE A 138 -8.64 2.41 2.16
C PHE A 138 -7.74 1.32 2.77
N ALA A 139 -7.80 0.09 2.28
CA ALA A 139 -6.92 -1.00 2.73
C ALA A 139 -5.43 -0.65 2.56
N LEU A 140 -5.03 -0.06 1.43
CA LEU A 140 -3.66 0.43 1.25
C LEU A 140 -3.33 1.62 2.18
N CYS A 141 -4.29 2.49 2.46
CA CYS A 141 -4.10 3.55 3.46
C CYS A 141 -3.84 2.98 4.88
N LEU A 142 -4.42 1.83 5.24
CA LEU A 142 -4.10 1.16 6.51
C LEU A 142 -2.66 0.63 6.52
N VAL A 143 -2.15 0.13 5.39
CA VAL A 143 -0.73 -0.25 5.26
C VAL A 143 0.16 0.98 5.52
N ILE A 144 -0.14 2.11 4.87
CA ILE A 144 0.58 3.38 5.05
C ILE A 144 0.54 3.83 6.52
N ASP A 145 -0.65 3.83 7.13
CA ASP A 145 -0.85 4.22 8.53
C ASP A 145 -0.02 3.34 9.49
N LYS A 146 -0.02 2.02 9.27
CA LYS A 146 0.73 1.08 10.10
C LYS A 146 2.24 1.13 9.89
N LEU A 147 2.71 1.40 8.67
CA LEU A 147 4.13 1.66 8.43
C LEU A 147 4.59 2.94 9.15
N LEU A 148 3.83 4.02 9.05
CA LEU A 148 4.14 5.26 9.77
C LEU A 148 4.12 5.05 11.30
N ASN A 149 3.13 4.32 11.82
CA ASN A 149 3.06 3.96 13.23
C ASN A 149 4.26 3.11 13.67
N SER A 150 4.64 2.09 12.89
CA SER A 150 5.78 1.24 13.21
C SER A 150 7.10 2.02 13.24
N LYS A 151 7.27 3.00 12.35
CA LYS A 151 8.50 3.80 12.29
C LYS A 151 8.55 4.94 13.31
N TYR A 152 7.45 5.67 13.51
CA TYR A 152 7.41 6.92 14.28
C TYR A 152 6.58 6.85 15.56
N GLY A 153 5.94 5.72 15.86
CA GLY A 153 5.11 5.54 17.06
C GLY A 153 3.81 6.35 17.06
N THR A 154 3.29 6.74 15.89
CA THR A 154 2.15 7.67 15.77
C THR A 154 0.79 6.96 15.70
N ASP A 155 -0.23 7.51 16.35
CA ASP A 155 -1.55 6.87 16.47
C ASP A 155 -2.44 6.97 15.22
N ASN A 156 -2.08 7.82 14.24
CA ASN A 156 -2.79 7.92 12.97
C ASN A 156 -1.90 8.46 11.84
N ILE A 157 -2.33 8.20 10.61
CA ILE A 157 -1.65 8.61 9.37
C ILE A 157 -1.38 10.11 9.31
N GLY A 158 -2.27 10.95 9.85
CA GLY A 158 -2.09 12.40 9.88
C GLY A 158 -0.88 12.84 10.69
N LYS A 159 -0.70 12.26 11.88
CA LYS A 159 0.48 12.46 12.75
C LYS A 159 1.73 11.81 12.15
N GLY A 160 1.59 10.62 11.57
CA GLY A 160 2.69 9.93 10.88
C GLY A 160 3.29 10.76 9.75
N ILE A 161 2.45 11.37 8.91
CA ILE A 161 2.91 12.25 7.82
C ILE A 161 3.61 13.50 8.37
N ILE A 162 3.15 14.06 9.49
CA ILE A 162 3.83 15.19 10.16
C ILE A 162 5.21 14.77 10.64
N ALA A 163 5.31 13.61 11.31
CA ALA A 163 6.57 13.08 11.81
C ALA A 163 7.57 12.85 10.67
N LEU A 164 7.15 12.15 9.61
CA LEU A 164 7.97 11.93 8.41
C LEU A 164 8.39 13.26 7.75
N SER A 165 7.46 14.21 7.59
CA SER A 165 7.77 15.49 6.95
C SER A 165 8.77 16.33 7.75
N THR A 166 8.70 16.25 9.09
CA THR A 166 9.61 16.96 9.99
C THR A 166 10.99 16.29 9.97
N ASP A 167 11.04 14.97 10.11
CA ASP A 167 12.26 14.14 10.07
C ASP A 167 13.05 14.35 8.78
N LYS A 168 12.36 14.39 7.64
CA LYS A 168 12.98 14.59 6.32
C LYS A 168 13.19 16.05 5.93
N GLY A 169 12.82 17.00 6.80
CA GLY A 169 12.90 18.43 6.50
C GLY A 169 12.07 18.85 5.29
N TYR A 170 10.99 18.13 4.99
CA TYR A 170 10.09 18.48 3.88
C TYR A 170 9.25 19.71 4.21
N MET A 171 8.77 19.80 5.45
CA MET A 171 7.95 20.90 5.94
C MET A 171 7.90 20.87 7.47
N ARG A 172 7.78 22.03 8.13
CA ARG A 172 7.56 22.11 9.58
C ARG A 172 6.14 21.66 9.94
N GLN A 173 5.96 21.12 11.15
CA GLN A 173 4.65 20.70 11.62
C GLN A 173 3.57 21.79 11.50
N SER A 174 3.86 23.01 11.96
CA SER A 174 2.91 24.14 11.91
C SER A 174 2.47 24.45 10.49
N ASP A 175 3.40 24.39 9.54
CA ASP A 175 3.16 24.71 8.14
C ASP A 175 2.27 23.65 7.49
N LEU A 176 2.48 22.37 7.84
CA LEU A 176 1.69 21.26 7.32
C LEU A 176 0.26 21.27 7.90
N GLU A 177 0.10 21.61 9.18
CA GLU A 177 -1.21 21.79 9.79
C GLU A 177 -1.98 22.96 9.15
N ASN A 178 -1.29 24.07 8.90
CA ASN A 178 -1.85 25.23 8.19
C ASN A 178 -2.19 24.90 6.73
N LEU A 179 -1.33 24.16 6.03
CA LEU A 179 -1.58 23.73 4.64
C LEU A 179 -2.88 22.91 4.57
N ARG A 180 -3.07 21.98 5.50
CA ARG A 180 -4.26 21.13 5.57
C ARG A 180 -5.54 21.92 5.81
N SER A 181 -5.49 22.92 6.70
CA SER A 181 -6.64 23.77 7.02
C SER A 181 -6.96 24.75 5.88
N GLN A 182 -5.97 25.47 5.36
CA GLN A 182 -6.14 26.47 4.29
C GLN A 182 -6.69 25.88 3.00
N ASN A 183 -6.26 24.66 2.64
CA ASN A 183 -6.70 24.02 1.40
C ASN A 183 -7.99 23.20 1.55
N ASN A 184 -8.60 23.20 2.74
CA ASN A 184 -9.79 22.42 3.07
C ASN A 184 -9.64 20.94 2.68
N LEU A 185 -8.49 20.34 2.98
CA LEU A 185 -8.17 18.97 2.55
C LEU A 185 -8.98 17.89 3.28
N LYS A 186 -9.78 18.27 4.30
CA LYS A 186 -10.77 17.38 4.93
C LYS A 186 -12.05 17.18 4.10
N LYS A 187 -12.20 17.90 2.98
CA LYS A 187 -13.34 17.78 2.07
C LYS A 187 -13.42 16.40 1.42
N ASP A 188 -14.56 16.16 0.76
CA ASP A 188 -14.82 14.97 -0.01
C ASP A 188 -13.72 14.71 -1.07
N PRO A 189 -13.37 13.43 -1.31
CA PRO A 189 -12.36 13.02 -2.28
C PRO A 189 -12.51 13.65 -3.66
N ASP A 190 -13.75 13.79 -4.17
CA ASP A 190 -14.02 14.38 -5.49
C ASP A 190 -13.52 15.84 -5.60
N ASP A 191 -13.43 16.58 -4.49
CA ASP A 191 -12.92 17.95 -4.46
C ASP A 191 -11.41 18.02 -4.18
N ALA A 192 -10.94 17.22 -3.22
CA ALA A 192 -9.59 17.35 -2.68
C ALA A 192 -8.54 16.66 -3.56
N ILE A 193 -8.84 15.44 -4.02
CA ILE A 193 -7.89 14.60 -4.74
C ILE A 193 -7.50 15.20 -6.09
N PRO A 194 -8.42 15.67 -6.95
CA PRO A 194 -8.02 16.25 -8.24
C PRO A 194 -7.06 17.44 -8.09
N ARG A 195 -7.24 18.26 -7.05
CA ARG A 195 -6.32 19.37 -6.73
C ARG A 195 -4.96 18.86 -6.27
N LEU A 196 -4.94 17.88 -5.37
CA LEU A 196 -3.70 17.27 -4.88
C LEU A 196 -2.92 16.60 -6.00
N LEU A 197 -3.59 15.94 -6.96
CA LEU A 197 -2.97 15.23 -8.09
C LEU A 197 -2.34 16.17 -9.13
N GLN A 198 -2.71 17.45 -9.17
CA GLN A 198 -2.09 18.43 -10.08
C GLN A 198 -0.64 18.76 -9.71
N MET A 199 -0.17 18.37 -8.52
CA MET A 199 1.19 18.63 -8.02
C MET A 199 1.58 20.12 -7.97
N ASN A 200 0.61 21.04 -7.97
CA ASN A 200 0.84 22.49 -8.09
C ASN A 200 0.52 23.27 -6.82
N LEU A 201 0.32 22.60 -5.69
CA LEU A 201 0.06 23.29 -4.42
C LEU A 201 1.27 24.10 -3.98
N ASN A 202 1.00 25.32 -3.53
CA ASN A 202 1.98 26.24 -2.97
C ASN A 202 1.61 26.60 -1.53
N TYR A 203 2.61 26.85 -0.69
CA TYR A 203 2.46 27.39 0.66
C TYR A 203 3.48 28.48 0.90
N ASN A 204 3.04 29.64 1.37
CA ASN A 204 3.88 30.84 1.57
C ASN A 204 4.78 31.16 0.35
N GLY A 205 4.21 31.05 -0.86
CA GLY A 205 4.90 31.35 -2.12
C GLY A 205 5.88 30.26 -2.60
N SER A 206 6.03 29.15 -1.87
CA SER A 206 6.91 28.03 -2.25
C SER A 206 6.12 26.79 -2.67
N PRO A 207 6.58 26.04 -3.69
CA PRO A 207 5.92 24.80 -4.09
C PRO A 207 6.07 23.71 -3.04
N ILE A 208 4.99 22.97 -2.82
CA ILE A 208 4.98 21.83 -1.91
C ILE A 208 5.64 20.63 -2.58
N LYS A 209 6.54 19.95 -1.85
CA LYS A 209 7.15 18.70 -2.29
C LYS A 209 6.08 17.68 -2.70
N LYS A 210 6.33 16.98 -3.82
CA LYS A 210 5.39 15.97 -4.36
C LYS A 210 5.09 14.88 -3.33
N GLU A 211 6.08 14.50 -2.53
CA GLU A 211 5.95 13.49 -1.48
C GLU A 211 4.84 13.87 -0.49
N ILE A 212 4.81 15.13 -0.06
CA ILE A 212 3.77 15.65 0.83
C ILE A 212 2.40 15.58 0.13
N GLN A 213 2.29 15.98 -1.13
CA GLN A 213 1.01 15.99 -1.85
C GLN A 213 0.44 14.57 -2.00
N TYR A 214 1.26 13.57 -2.34
CA TYR A 214 0.81 12.16 -2.38
C TYR A 214 0.43 11.62 -1.00
N LEU A 215 1.21 11.92 0.04
CA LEU A 215 0.85 11.53 1.41
C LEU A 215 -0.48 12.19 1.84
N LEU A 216 -0.77 13.41 1.40
CA LEU A 216 -2.05 14.08 1.65
C LEU A 216 -3.21 13.45 0.87
N VAL A 217 -2.99 12.87 -0.31
CA VAL A 217 -3.98 12.02 -1.00
C VAL A 217 -4.33 10.82 -0.12
N ALA A 218 -3.32 10.09 0.38
CA ALA A 218 -3.54 8.94 1.26
C ALA A 218 -4.30 9.32 2.54
N TRP A 219 -3.94 10.45 3.16
CA TRP A 219 -4.64 10.98 4.33
C TRP A 219 -6.10 11.36 4.05
N ASN A 220 -6.39 12.00 2.90
CA ASN A 220 -7.75 12.34 2.51
C ASN A 220 -8.60 11.09 2.30
N ILE A 221 -8.09 10.11 1.54
CA ILE A 221 -8.77 8.83 1.29
C ILE A 221 -9.05 8.11 2.61
N ARG A 222 -8.05 7.98 3.49
CA ARG A 222 -8.22 7.33 4.80
C ARG A 222 -9.35 8.02 5.56
N ASN A 223 -9.26 9.34 5.76
CA ASN A 223 -10.25 10.06 6.56
C ASN A 223 -11.66 9.95 5.98
N PHE A 224 -11.82 10.02 4.67
CA PHE A 224 -13.12 9.86 4.04
C PHE A 224 -13.67 8.44 4.24
N ALA A 225 -12.95 7.42 3.79
CA ALA A 225 -13.42 6.04 3.77
C ALA A 225 -13.54 5.42 5.18
N GLY A 226 -12.79 5.93 6.15
CA GLY A 226 -12.92 5.53 7.55
C GLY A 226 -14.21 6.03 8.23
N HIS A 227 -14.95 6.95 7.61
CA HIS A 227 -16.13 7.59 8.19
C HIS A 227 -17.36 7.61 7.26
N ASN A 228 -17.21 7.22 5.98
CA ASN A 228 -18.27 7.35 4.99
C ASN A 228 -18.37 6.10 4.10
N ILE A 229 -19.61 5.71 3.79
CA ILE A 229 -19.95 4.83 2.67
C ILE A 229 -20.74 5.68 1.69
N LYS A 230 -20.03 6.41 0.81
CA LYS A 230 -20.62 7.32 -0.17
C LYS A 230 -19.91 7.16 -1.51
N ILE A 231 -20.66 7.31 -2.59
CA ILE A 231 -20.12 7.28 -3.95
C ILE A 231 -19.25 8.52 -4.18
N GLN A 232 -18.06 8.32 -4.74
CA GLN A 232 -17.18 9.38 -5.22
C GLN A 232 -16.67 8.96 -6.60
N ASN A 233 -16.75 9.86 -7.56
CA ASN A 233 -16.39 9.57 -8.95
C ASN A 233 -14.88 9.34 -9.10
N VAL A 234 -14.07 10.02 -8.29
CA VAL A 234 -12.61 9.92 -8.31
C VAL A 234 -12.10 8.48 -8.11
N PHE A 235 -12.83 7.64 -7.37
CA PHE A 235 -12.45 6.23 -7.17
C PHE A 235 -12.70 5.35 -8.41
N GLY A 236 -13.53 5.80 -9.35
CA GLY A 236 -13.67 5.18 -10.68
C GLY A 236 -12.72 5.83 -11.68
N ASP A 237 -12.83 7.16 -11.83
CA ASP A 237 -12.13 7.95 -12.85
C ASP A 237 -10.61 7.91 -12.71
N LYS A 238 -10.11 7.91 -11.47
CA LYS A 238 -8.69 7.99 -11.16
C LYS A 238 -8.14 6.72 -10.53
N PHE A 239 -8.86 5.59 -10.61
CA PHE A 239 -8.50 4.35 -9.90
C PHE A 239 -7.02 3.94 -10.04
N LYS A 240 -6.52 3.84 -11.27
CA LYS A 240 -5.13 3.44 -11.53
C LYS A 240 -4.11 4.45 -10.99
N GLU A 241 -4.42 5.74 -11.11
CA GLU A 241 -3.58 6.83 -10.62
C GLU A 241 -3.52 6.81 -9.09
N LEU A 242 -4.67 6.66 -8.42
CA LEU A 242 -4.74 6.55 -6.96
C LEU A 242 -4.02 5.32 -6.43
N PHE A 243 -4.19 4.17 -7.09
CA PHE A 243 -3.46 2.96 -6.73
C PHE A 243 -1.94 3.20 -6.73
N LYS A 244 -1.42 3.78 -7.83
CA LYS A 244 0.00 4.13 -7.94
C LYS A 244 0.45 5.12 -6.86
N VAL A 245 -0.33 6.17 -6.61
CA VAL A 245 -0.03 7.16 -5.57
C VAL A 245 0.09 6.51 -4.19
N LEU A 246 -0.80 5.57 -3.86
CA LEU A 246 -0.72 4.85 -2.57
C LEU A 246 0.48 3.90 -2.51
N LEU A 247 0.83 3.23 -3.60
CA LEU A 247 2.08 2.45 -3.67
C LEU A 247 3.31 3.33 -3.48
N TYR A 248 3.33 4.51 -4.11
CA TYR A 248 4.44 5.46 -3.93
C TYR A 248 4.53 5.96 -2.49
N CYS A 249 3.39 6.19 -1.81
CA CYS A 249 3.42 6.52 -0.39
C CYS A 249 4.08 5.39 0.43
N ILE A 250 3.76 4.13 0.14
CA ILE A 250 4.38 2.97 0.78
C ILE A 250 5.90 2.96 0.48
N PHE A 251 6.31 3.18 -0.77
CA PHE A 251 7.72 3.21 -1.16
C PHE A 251 8.48 4.36 -0.49
N ILE A 252 7.90 5.56 -0.43
CA ILE A 252 8.47 6.71 0.30
C ILE A 252 8.71 6.34 1.75
N ILE A 253 7.77 5.66 2.41
CA ILE A 253 7.93 5.31 3.83
C ILE A 253 8.98 4.20 3.99
N VAL A 254 8.93 3.16 3.17
CA VAL A 254 9.85 2.00 3.21
C VAL A 254 11.28 2.41 2.85
N GLU A 255 11.48 3.32 1.91
CA GLU A 255 12.83 3.82 1.56
C GLU A 255 13.53 4.43 2.77
N GLU A 256 12.76 4.96 3.71
CA GLU A 256 13.27 5.66 4.89
C GLU A 256 13.44 4.72 6.10
N TYR A 257 13.03 3.45 6.02
CA TYR A 257 13.30 2.45 7.08
C TYR A 257 14.79 2.11 7.18
#